data_AF-A0A7Y4Z2D7-F1
#
_entry.id   AF-A0A7Y4Z2D7-F1
#
_cell.length_a   1.000
_cell.length_b   1.000
_cell.length_c   1.000
_cell.angle_alpha   90.00
_cell.angle_beta   90.00
_cell.angle_gamma   90.00
#
_symmetry.space_group_name_H-M   'P 1'
#
loop_
_entity.id
_entity.type
_entity.pdbx_description
1 polymer ?
#
loop_
_entity_poly.entity_id
_entity_poly.type
_entity_poly.pdbx_seq_one_letter_code
_entity_poly.pdbx_strand_id
1 'polypeptide(L)'
;MNRVVILLVLSFFLIVSCIRKKEKASNIDNISISYITGYINTQVPFVCGQIPAILPAIRKDTILVDEKILSEVEQQIKVLQNLKMDSTTCDIRLQCKIFYRNKTSSSICIGMFNCIIKDNLRMCKNDNLTYLIKRHSGYYNYFSKEDLAYFDELKQFGIPNDYKDLRRVNSLDSIPLSPQ
;
A
#
# COMPACT_ATOMS: atom_id res chain seq x y z
N MET A 1 -30.36 18.71 42.61
CA MET A 1 -29.15 18.89 41.78
C MET A 1 -29.31 20.19 40.99
N ASN A 2 -28.48 21.20 41.25
CA ASN A 2 -28.67 22.55 40.68
C ASN A 2 -28.47 22.55 39.15
N ARG A 3 -29.35 23.21 38.39
CA ARG A 3 -29.26 23.32 36.92
C ARG A 3 -27.90 23.85 36.43
N VAL A 4 -27.26 24.70 37.25
CA VAL A 4 -25.91 25.23 37.02
C VAL A 4 -24.84 24.14 37.04
N VAL A 5 -24.97 23.15 37.92
CA VAL A 5 -24.01 22.04 38.05
C VAL A 5 -24.08 21.11 36.84
N ILE A 6 -25.28 20.87 36.31
CA ILE A 6 -25.49 20.05 35.11
C ILE A 6 -24.86 20.70 33.87
N LEU A 7 -25.01 22.01 33.72
CA LEU A 7 -24.42 22.77 32.60
C LEU A 7 -22.88 22.77 32.64
N LEU A 8 -22.29 22.88 33.84
CA LEU A 8 -20.83 22.82 34.00
C LEU A 8 -20.27 21.44 33.66
N VAL A 9 -20.95 20.36 34.07
CA VAL A 9 -20.52 18.99 33.76
C VAL A 9 -20.60 18.70 32.24
N LEU A 10 -21.68 19.13 31.57
CA LEU A 10 -21.81 18.99 30.11
C LEU A 10 -20.75 19.80 29.35
N SER A 11 -20.41 21.01 29.81
CA SER A 11 -19.31 21.77 29.20
C SER A 11 -17.96 21.07 29.39
N PHE A 12 -17.73 20.44 30.53
CA PHE A 12 -16.47 19.74 30.80
C PHE A 12 -16.30 18.50 29.90
N PHE A 13 -17.37 17.72 29.66
CA PHE A 13 -17.33 16.61 28.72
C PHE A 13 -17.07 17.06 27.27
N LEU A 14 -17.62 18.20 26.85
CA LEU A 14 -17.35 18.76 25.51
C LEU A 14 -15.90 19.24 25.35
N ILE A 15 -15.28 19.78 26.40
CA ILE A 15 -13.89 20.24 26.36
C ILE A 15 -12.91 19.04 26.40
N VAL A 16 -13.22 17.99 27.17
CA VAL A 16 -12.39 16.77 27.23
C VAL A 16 -12.41 15.99 25.91
N SER A 17 -13.54 15.97 25.19
CA SER A 17 -13.60 15.38 23.83
C SER A 17 -12.80 16.16 22.78
N CYS A 18 -12.39 17.40 23.05
CA CYS A 18 -11.53 18.21 22.18
C CYS A 18 -10.02 18.09 22.48
N ILE A 19 -9.60 17.20 23.39
CA ILE A 19 -8.21 16.75 23.46
C ILE A 19 -7.97 15.83 22.26
N ARG A 20 -7.95 16.44 21.07
CA ARG A 20 -7.55 15.81 19.82
C ARG A 20 -6.18 15.20 20.08
N LYS A 21 -6.06 13.88 19.91
CA LYS A 21 -4.76 13.23 19.78
C LYS A 21 -3.98 14.04 18.75
N LYS A 22 -2.95 14.77 19.18
CA LYS A 22 -1.97 15.34 18.24
C LYS A 22 -1.43 14.15 17.48
N GLU A 23 -1.86 14.01 16.24
CA GLU A 23 -1.39 12.97 15.36
C GLU A 23 0.12 13.20 15.23
N LYS A 24 0.89 12.28 15.80
CA LYS A 24 2.35 12.40 15.80
C LYS A 24 2.77 12.31 14.33
N ALA A 25 3.53 13.30 13.88
CA ALA A 25 4.13 13.27 12.55
C ALA A 25 4.87 11.94 12.34
N SER A 26 4.69 11.33 11.18
CA SER A 26 5.31 10.07 10.81
C SER A 26 6.84 10.17 10.87
N ASN A 27 7.55 9.08 11.12
CA ASN A 27 9.00 9.07 10.91
C ASN A 27 9.37 8.82 9.44
N ILE A 28 8.38 8.45 8.60
CA ILE A 28 8.56 8.27 7.16
C ILE A 28 8.54 9.66 6.50
N ASP A 29 9.51 9.89 5.63
CA ASP A 29 9.59 11.09 4.79
C ASP A 29 8.80 10.90 3.51
N ASN A 30 9.06 9.79 2.79
CA ASN A 30 8.32 9.42 1.60
C ASN A 30 8.43 7.91 1.32
N ILE A 31 7.55 7.40 0.46
CA ILE A 31 7.60 6.01 -0.02
C ILE A 31 7.62 6.03 -1.54
N SER A 32 8.71 5.53 -2.13
CA SER A 32 8.79 5.27 -3.56
C SER A 32 8.28 3.86 -3.84
N ILE A 33 7.33 3.72 -4.75
CA ILE A 33 6.65 2.48 -5.05
C ILE A 33 6.84 2.19 -6.54
N SER A 34 7.34 1.01 -6.85
CA SER A 34 7.40 0.45 -8.21
C SER A 34 6.53 -0.80 -8.28
N TYR A 35 5.71 -0.93 -9.31
CA TYR A 35 4.85 -2.10 -9.48
C TYR A 35 4.65 -2.51 -10.92
N ILE A 36 4.31 -3.77 -11.09
CA ILE A 36 3.93 -4.36 -12.37
C ILE A 36 2.46 -4.05 -12.65
N THR A 37 2.15 -3.54 -13.83
CA THR A 37 0.78 -3.23 -14.24
C THR A 37 0.09 -4.45 -14.85
N GLY A 38 -1.16 -4.68 -14.45
CA GLY A 38 -2.00 -5.75 -15.00
C GLY A 38 -1.60 -7.15 -14.53
N TYR A 39 -2.25 -8.16 -15.11
CA TYR A 39 -1.98 -9.55 -14.82
C TYR A 39 -0.87 -10.09 -15.71
N ILE A 40 0.26 -10.46 -15.12
CA ILE A 40 1.39 -11.06 -15.84
C ILE A 40 1.68 -12.43 -15.24
N ASN A 41 1.42 -13.49 -16.00
CA ASN A 41 1.80 -14.83 -15.59
C ASN A 41 3.30 -15.04 -15.84
N THR A 42 4.04 -15.47 -14.83
CA THR A 42 5.46 -15.79 -14.94
C THR A 42 5.69 -17.22 -14.52
N GLN A 43 6.60 -17.91 -15.21
CA GLN A 43 7.00 -19.28 -14.83
C GLN A 43 7.78 -19.30 -13.51
N VAL A 44 8.47 -18.20 -13.20
CA VAL A 44 9.28 -18.03 -12.00
C VAL A 44 8.74 -16.84 -11.21
N PRO A 45 8.53 -16.99 -9.88
CA PRO A 45 8.15 -15.88 -9.01
C PRO A 45 9.21 -14.77 -9.01
N PHE A 46 8.77 -13.52 -9.04
CA PHE A 46 9.69 -12.39 -8.87
C PHE A 46 10.12 -12.27 -7.40
N VAL A 47 11.40 -11.98 -7.19
CA VAL A 47 12.01 -11.74 -5.88
C VAL A 47 12.04 -10.24 -5.59
N CYS A 48 12.01 -9.88 -4.30
CA CYS A 48 12.12 -8.49 -3.86
C CYS A 48 13.42 -7.86 -4.38
N GLY A 49 13.33 -6.68 -4.99
CA GLY A 49 14.47 -6.02 -5.64
C GLY A 49 14.60 -6.25 -7.14
N GLN A 50 13.84 -7.20 -7.72
CA GLN A 50 13.90 -7.48 -9.16
C GLN A 50 12.97 -6.60 -10.01
N ILE A 51 11.97 -5.95 -9.40
CA ILE A 51 11.01 -5.10 -10.14
C ILE A 51 11.70 -4.01 -11.01
N PRO A 52 12.76 -3.33 -10.55
CA PRO A 52 13.48 -2.37 -11.39
C PRO A 52 14.07 -2.94 -12.69
N ALA A 53 14.33 -4.26 -12.74
CA ALA A 53 14.90 -4.94 -13.91
C ALA A 53 13.84 -5.43 -14.91
N ILE A 54 12.55 -5.27 -14.60
CA ILE A 54 11.43 -5.67 -15.46
C ILE A 54 11.23 -4.62 -16.57
N LEU A 55 10.80 -5.08 -17.77
CA LEU A 55 10.53 -4.23 -18.94
C LEU A 55 9.86 -2.89 -18.55
N PRO A 56 10.45 -1.72 -18.87
CA PRO A 56 9.93 -0.43 -18.45
C PRO A 56 8.46 -0.17 -18.83
N ALA A 57 7.98 -0.77 -19.92
CA ALA A 57 6.61 -0.62 -20.40
C ALA A 57 5.53 -1.21 -19.47
N ILE A 58 5.87 -2.23 -18.66
CA ILE A 58 4.94 -2.90 -17.73
C ILE A 58 5.11 -2.44 -16.29
N ARG A 59 6.05 -1.52 -16.03
CA ARG A 59 6.37 -0.99 -14.71
C ARG A 59 5.80 0.42 -14.57
N LYS A 60 5.21 0.73 -13.41
CA LYS A 60 4.86 2.09 -13.02
C LYS A 60 5.45 2.43 -11.67
N ASP A 61 5.79 3.71 -11.52
CA ASP A 61 6.37 4.26 -10.30
C ASP A 61 5.42 5.30 -9.70
N THR A 62 5.37 5.39 -8.38
CA THR A 62 4.58 6.38 -7.61
C THR A 62 5.35 6.78 -6.37
N ILE A 63 5.19 8.04 -5.92
CA ILE A 63 5.78 8.52 -4.68
C ILE A 63 4.65 8.97 -3.75
N LEU A 64 4.58 8.38 -2.57
CA LEU A 64 3.68 8.80 -1.51
C LEU A 64 4.38 9.79 -0.59
N VAL A 65 3.76 10.96 -0.39
CA VAL A 65 4.25 12.06 0.44
C VAL A 65 3.20 12.62 1.41
N ASP A 66 1.97 12.13 1.35
CA ASP A 66 0.88 12.59 2.21
C ASP A 66 1.08 12.10 3.66
N GLU A 67 1.22 13.03 4.60
CA GLU A 67 1.58 12.73 5.99
C GLU A 67 0.61 11.78 6.69
N LYS A 68 -0.68 11.88 6.38
CA LYS A 68 -1.69 11.02 6.99
C LYS A 68 -1.52 9.60 6.49
N ILE A 69 -1.39 9.42 5.18
CA ILE A 69 -1.14 8.12 4.57
C ILE A 69 0.18 7.53 5.09
N LEU A 70 1.25 8.33 5.17
CA LEU A 70 2.54 7.89 5.71
C LEU A 70 2.44 7.43 7.17
N SER A 71 1.69 8.16 8.00
CA SER A 71 1.44 7.77 9.40
C SER A 71 0.67 6.45 9.51
N GLU A 72 -0.38 6.27 8.71
CA GLU A 72 -1.16 5.02 8.67
C GLU A 72 -0.29 3.83 8.22
N VAL A 73 0.53 4.01 7.18
CA VAL A 73 1.48 3.00 6.72
C VAL A 73 2.51 2.68 7.81
N GLU A 74 3.10 3.69 8.46
CA GLU A 74 4.08 3.47 9.54
C GLU A 74 3.47 2.65 10.70
N GLN A 75 2.21 2.92 11.06
CA GLN A 75 1.51 2.15 12.09
C GLN A 75 1.39 0.67 11.68
N GLN A 76 1.00 0.38 10.44
CA GLN A 76 0.89 -1.00 9.97
C GLN A 76 2.25 -1.71 9.89
N ILE A 77 3.33 -0.99 9.56
CA ILE A 77 4.69 -1.54 9.57
C ILE A 77 5.12 -1.94 10.99
N LYS A 78 4.77 -1.16 12.01
CA LYS A 78 5.03 -1.51 13.42
C LYS A 78 4.28 -2.77 13.83
N VAL A 79 3.04 -2.95 13.36
CA VAL A 79 2.26 -4.17 13.61
C VAL A 79 2.94 -5.40 12.99
N LEU A 80 3.48 -5.28 11.77
CA LEU A 80 4.15 -6.39 11.10
C LEU A 80 5.31 -6.98 11.91
N GLN A 81 6.07 -6.16 12.64
CA GLN A 81 7.22 -6.61 13.42
C GLN A 81 6.88 -7.65 14.49
N ASN A 82 5.61 -7.74 14.89
CA ASN A 82 5.15 -8.63 15.98
C ASN A 82 4.54 -9.94 15.49
N LEU A 83 4.49 -10.18 14.18
CA LEU A 83 3.85 -11.36 13.59
C LEU A 83 4.87 -12.41 13.17
N LYS A 84 4.49 -13.70 13.23
CA LYS A 84 5.36 -14.84 12.86
C LYS A 84 5.65 -14.86 11.35
N MET A 85 6.76 -15.49 10.93
CA MET A 85 7.09 -15.62 9.51
C MET A 85 6.15 -16.63 8.83
N ASP A 86 5.76 -16.32 7.59
CA ASP A 86 4.97 -17.20 6.72
C ASP A 86 5.91 -18.13 5.91
N SER A 87 5.49 -19.35 5.59
CA SER A 87 6.27 -20.34 4.85
C SER A 87 5.99 -20.38 3.33
N THR A 88 5.05 -19.58 2.84
CA THR A 88 4.65 -19.58 1.43
C THR A 88 5.60 -18.79 0.53
N THR A 89 5.77 -19.28 -0.70
CA THR A 89 6.48 -18.57 -1.78
C THR A 89 5.78 -17.24 -2.09
N CYS A 90 6.57 -16.20 -2.33
CA CYS A 90 6.05 -14.85 -2.53
C CYS A 90 6.49 -14.31 -3.89
N ASP A 91 5.52 -14.20 -4.81
CA ASP A 91 5.73 -13.68 -6.15
C ASP A 91 5.50 -12.17 -6.17
N ILE A 92 6.57 -11.39 -6.13
CA ILE A 92 6.54 -9.93 -5.92
C ILE A 92 5.96 -9.18 -7.11
N ARG A 93 4.92 -8.38 -6.85
CA ARG A 93 4.24 -7.54 -7.86
C ARG A 93 4.40 -6.05 -7.60
N LEU A 94 4.79 -5.69 -6.39
CA LEU A 94 4.98 -4.32 -5.94
C LEU A 94 6.19 -4.24 -4.99
N GLN A 95 7.03 -3.22 -5.16
CA GLN A 95 8.20 -2.95 -4.35
C GLN A 95 8.14 -1.51 -3.85
N CYS A 96 8.28 -1.33 -2.54
CA CYS A 96 8.34 -0.06 -1.85
C CYS A 96 9.74 0.17 -1.30
N LYS A 97 10.31 1.34 -1.56
CA LYS A 97 11.45 1.89 -0.82
C LYS A 97 10.92 2.98 0.11
N ILE A 98 11.09 2.77 1.40
CA ILE A 98 10.65 3.69 2.45
C ILE A 98 11.85 4.50 2.88
N PHE A 99 11.73 5.82 2.78
CA PHE A 99 12.74 6.76 3.22
C PHE A 99 12.29 7.37 4.54
N TYR A 100 13.12 7.26 5.57
CA TYR A 100 12.83 7.82 6.89
C TYR A 100 13.51 9.18 7.06
N ARG A 101 12.92 10.04 7.91
CA ARG A 101 13.44 11.40 8.20
C ARG A 101 14.83 11.40 8.83
N ASN A 102 15.21 10.31 9.50
CA ASN A 102 16.56 10.10 10.03
C ASN A 102 17.57 9.61 8.97
N LYS A 103 17.23 9.68 7.68
CA LYS A 103 18.05 9.25 6.53
C LYS A 103 18.32 7.75 6.44
N THR A 104 17.63 6.92 7.22
CA THR A 104 17.64 5.47 6.98
C THR A 104 16.60 5.10 5.93
N SER A 105 16.69 3.89 5.40
CA SER A 105 15.69 3.35 4.48
C SER A 105 15.35 1.91 4.80
N SER A 106 14.14 1.49 4.46
CA SER A 106 13.72 0.08 4.47
C SER A 106 13.05 -0.29 3.16
N SER A 107 12.98 -1.59 2.87
CA SER A 107 12.29 -2.13 1.71
C SER A 107 11.09 -2.95 2.14
N ILE A 108 9.95 -2.75 1.47
CA ILE A 108 8.77 -3.61 1.60
C ILE A 108 8.35 -4.06 0.21
N CYS A 109 8.31 -5.36 -0.01
CA CYS A 109 7.78 -5.94 -1.23
C CYS A 109 6.45 -6.65 -0.93
N ILE A 110 5.48 -6.45 -1.80
CA ILE A 110 4.16 -7.07 -1.76
C ILE A 110 4.00 -7.92 -3.02
N GLY A 111 3.67 -9.18 -2.82
CA GLY A 111 3.42 -10.10 -3.91
C GLY A 111 1.97 -10.47 -4.10
N MET A 112 1.75 -11.49 -4.93
CA MET A 112 0.45 -12.14 -5.09
C MET A 112 -0.04 -12.68 -3.73
N PHE A 113 -1.37 -12.70 -3.56
CA PHE A 113 -2.02 -13.16 -2.32
C PHE A 113 -1.58 -12.41 -1.05
N ASN A 114 -1.13 -11.15 -1.19
CA ASN A 114 -0.72 -10.26 -0.10
C ASN A 114 0.42 -10.84 0.76
N CYS A 115 1.28 -11.63 0.16
CA CYS A 115 2.55 -11.98 0.76
C CYS A 115 3.44 -10.73 0.88
N ILE A 116 4.10 -10.57 2.03
CA ILE A 116 4.91 -9.40 2.37
C ILE A 116 6.33 -9.85 2.70
N ILE A 117 7.31 -9.15 2.12
CA ILE A 117 8.73 -9.25 2.47
C ILE A 117 9.19 -7.86 2.93
N LYS A 118 9.76 -7.76 4.13
CA LYS A 118 10.35 -6.52 4.66
C LYS A 118 11.84 -6.74 4.90
N ASP A 119 12.70 -5.94 4.27
CA ASP A 119 14.16 -6.04 4.39
C ASP A 119 14.67 -7.49 4.21
N ASN A 120 14.17 -8.16 3.17
CA ASN A 120 14.42 -9.58 2.84
C ASN A 120 13.90 -10.62 3.84
N LEU A 121 13.17 -10.20 4.88
CA LEU A 121 12.51 -11.08 5.83
C LEU A 121 11.03 -11.26 5.46
N ARG A 122 10.58 -12.50 5.40
CA ARG A 122 9.17 -12.83 5.15
C ARG A 122 8.32 -12.46 6.36
N MET A 123 7.28 -11.67 6.14
CA MET A 123 6.35 -11.22 7.18
C MET A 123 4.99 -11.92 7.02
N CYS A 124 4.20 -11.99 8.10
CA CYS A 124 2.78 -12.34 7.98
C CYS A 124 2.05 -11.38 7.03
N LYS A 125 0.97 -11.90 6.45
CA LYS A 125 0.00 -11.13 5.68
C LYS A 125 -0.57 -9.98 6.55
N ASN A 126 -0.67 -8.80 5.95
CA ASN A 126 -1.33 -7.64 6.53
C ASN A 126 -2.14 -6.96 5.42
N ASP A 127 -3.43 -7.28 5.37
CA ASP A 127 -4.33 -6.77 4.34
C ASP A 127 -4.51 -5.26 4.42
N ASN A 128 -4.46 -4.68 5.61
CA ASN A 128 -4.57 -3.24 5.79
C ASN A 128 -3.36 -2.50 5.16
N LEU A 129 -2.13 -2.94 5.46
CA LEU A 129 -0.94 -2.39 4.82
C LEU A 129 -1.00 -2.55 3.29
N THR A 130 -1.41 -3.73 2.85
CA THR A 130 -1.47 -4.05 1.42
C THR A 130 -2.47 -3.16 0.70
N TYR A 131 -3.66 -3.00 1.26
CA TYR A 131 -4.70 -2.13 0.74
C TYR A 131 -4.26 -0.68 0.70
N LEU A 132 -3.70 -0.14 1.80
CA LEU A 132 -3.21 1.24 1.87
C LEU A 132 -2.20 1.54 0.76
N ILE A 133 -1.19 0.68 0.60
CA ILE A 133 -0.13 0.86 -0.40
C ILE A 133 -0.70 0.76 -1.83
N LYS A 134 -1.48 -0.29 -2.13
CA LYS A 134 -2.01 -0.50 -3.49
C LYS A 134 -3.04 0.56 -3.88
N ARG A 135 -3.90 0.99 -2.95
CA ARG A 135 -4.87 2.07 -3.18
C ARG A 135 -4.15 3.37 -3.52
N HIS A 136 -3.26 3.82 -2.64
CA HIS A 136 -2.65 5.14 -2.78
C HIS A 136 -1.56 5.21 -3.85
N SER A 137 -1.04 4.08 -4.31
CA SER A 137 -0.17 4.00 -5.50
C SER A 137 -0.94 3.96 -6.83
N GLY A 138 -2.27 3.85 -6.79
CA GLY A 138 -3.09 3.67 -7.99
C GLY A 138 -2.96 2.29 -8.62
N TYR A 139 -2.37 1.32 -7.93
CA TYR A 139 -2.11 -0.03 -8.44
C TYR A 139 -3.37 -0.70 -9.01
N TYR A 140 -4.49 -0.58 -8.31
CA TYR A 140 -5.76 -1.20 -8.71
C TYR A 140 -6.27 -0.71 -10.07
N ASN A 141 -5.89 0.50 -10.49
CA ASN A 141 -6.35 1.09 -11.74
C ASN A 141 -5.87 0.33 -13.00
N TYR A 142 -4.91 -0.59 -12.85
CA TYR A 142 -4.40 -1.41 -13.94
C TYR A 142 -5.04 -2.80 -14.03
N PHE A 143 -6.16 -3.02 -13.32
CA PHE A 143 -6.91 -4.27 -13.29
C PHE A 143 -8.37 -4.04 -13.68
N SER A 144 -9.01 -5.04 -14.31
CA SER A 144 -10.46 -4.99 -14.55
C SER A 144 -11.24 -5.09 -13.23
N LYS A 145 -12.51 -4.70 -13.23
CA LYS A 145 -13.38 -4.96 -12.07
C LYS A 145 -13.49 -6.45 -11.77
N GLU A 146 -13.48 -7.29 -12.79
CA GLU A 146 -13.50 -8.74 -12.68
C GLU A 146 -12.23 -9.25 -11.99
N ASP A 147 -11.06 -8.73 -12.38
CA ASP A 147 -9.76 -9.08 -11.78
C ASP A 147 -9.69 -8.63 -10.31
N LEU A 148 -10.28 -7.47 -9.99
CA LEU A 148 -10.29 -6.94 -8.63
C LEU A 148 -11.02 -7.86 -7.64
N ALA A 149 -11.93 -8.73 -8.10
CA ALA A 149 -12.61 -9.71 -7.24
C ALA A 149 -11.64 -10.76 -6.62
N TYR A 150 -10.46 -10.94 -7.20
CA TYR A 150 -9.46 -11.90 -6.73
C TYR A 150 -8.50 -11.32 -5.66
N PHE A 151 -8.58 -10.02 -5.37
CA PHE A 151 -7.75 -9.38 -4.35
C PHE A 151 -8.38 -9.56 -2.98
N ASP A 152 -7.73 -10.34 -2.11
CA ASP A 152 -8.26 -10.68 -0.78
C ASP A 152 -8.57 -9.45 0.08
N GLU A 153 -7.70 -8.44 0.05
CA GLU A 153 -7.88 -7.22 0.83
C GLU A 153 -9.12 -6.45 0.38
N LEU A 154 -9.52 -6.54 -0.89
CA LEU A 154 -10.71 -5.87 -1.40
C LEU A 154 -12.00 -6.53 -0.93
N LYS A 155 -11.97 -7.79 -0.48
CA LYS A 155 -13.12 -8.43 0.17
C LYS A 155 -13.48 -7.75 1.48
N GLN A 156 -12.49 -7.18 2.17
CA GLN A 156 -12.69 -6.45 3.42
C GLN A 156 -12.93 -4.95 3.19
N PHE A 157 -12.12 -4.32 2.34
CA PHE A 157 -12.10 -2.86 2.21
C PHE A 157 -12.92 -2.32 1.03
N GLY A 158 -13.31 -3.18 0.10
CA GLY A 158 -13.97 -2.78 -1.14
C GLY A 158 -13.03 -2.10 -2.14
N ILE A 159 -13.48 -2.01 -3.38
CA ILE A 159 -12.79 -1.28 -4.45
C ILE A 159 -12.76 0.22 -4.07
N PRO A 160 -11.60 0.91 -4.18
CA PRO A 160 -11.54 2.34 -3.90
C PRO A 160 -12.52 3.16 -4.75
N ASN A 161 -13.18 4.15 -4.14
CA ASN A 161 -14.17 4.99 -4.82
C ASN A 161 -13.60 5.80 -6.00
N ASP A 162 -12.29 6.05 -5.97
CA ASP A 162 -11.52 6.77 -6.98
C ASP A 162 -10.89 5.86 -8.05
N TYR A 163 -11.27 4.57 -8.08
CA TYR A 163 -10.82 3.60 -9.08
C TYR A 163 -11.16 4.03 -10.51
N LYS A 164 -10.21 3.82 -11.42
CA LYS A 164 -10.33 4.04 -12.87
C LYS A 164 -9.72 2.86 -13.62
N ASP A 165 -10.40 2.32 -14.63
CA ASP A 165 -9.83 1.27 -15.48
C ASP A 165 -8.88 1.89 -16.52
N LEU A 166 -7.58 1.93 -16.21
CA LEU A 166 -6.52 2.49 -17.04
C LEU A 166 -5.93 1.48 -18.03
N ARG A 167 -6.40 0.23 -18.06
CA ARG A 167 -5.92 -0.77 -19.04
C ARG A 167 -6.23 -0.35 -20.47
N ARG A 168 -7.33 0.40 -20.66
CA ARG A 168 -7.77 0.91 -21.97
C ARG A 168 -7.00 2.13 -22.46
N VAL A 169 -6.23 2.79 -21.59
CA VAL A 169 -5.43 3.97 -21.96
C VAL A 169 -4.06 3.57 -22.53
N ASN A 170 -3.66 2.30 -22.35
CA ASN A 170 -2.39 1.74 -22.83
C ASN A 170 -2.60 0.59 -23.84
N SER A 171 -3.75 0.50 -24.52
CA SER A 171 -3.82 -0.36 -25.70
C SER A 171 -2.78 0.13 -26.69
N LEU A 172 -1.76 -0.70 -26.89
CA LEU A 172 -0.70 -0.56 -27.86
C LEU A 172 -1.27 -0.50 -29.28
N ASP A 173 -1.83 0.64 -29.66
CA ASP A 173 -1.72 1.09 -31.04
C ASP A 173 -0.23 1.41 -31.26
N SER A 174 0.44 0.61 -32.08
CA SER A 174 1.81 0.77 -32.59
C SER A 174 2.99 0.36 -31.69
N ILE A 175 3.22 -0.94 -31.52
CA ILE A 175 4.60 -1.45 -31.64
C ILE A 175 4.62 -2.35 -32.89
N PRO A 176 5.20 -1.90 -34.02
CA PRO A 176 5.41 -2.79 -35.14
C PRO A 176 6.40 -3.87 -34.71
N LEU A 177 5.98 -5.13 -34.81
CA LEU A 177 6.89 -6.27 -34.75
C LEU A 177 7.90 -6.11 -35.90
N SER A 178 9.13 -5.72 -35.58
CA SER A 178 10.24 -5.86 -36.53
C SER A 178 10.54 -7.36 -36.67
N PRO A 179 10.48 -7.93 -37.88
CA PRO A 179 10.95 -9.28 -38.10
C PRO A 179 12.48 -9.30 -38.04
N GLN A 180 13.04 -10.29 -37.35
CA GLN A 180 14.37 -10.84 -37.63
C GLN A 180 14.18 -12.31 -38.00
#